data_AF-A0ABD0R6S1-F1
#
_entry.id   AF-A0ABD0R6S1-F1
#
_cell.length_a   1.000
_cell.length_b   1.000
_cell.length_c   1.000
_cell.angle_alpha   90.00
_cell.angle_beta   90.00
_cell.angle_gamma   90.00
#
_symmetry.space_group_name_H-M   'P 1'
#
loop_
_entity.id
_entity.type
_entity.pdbx_description
1 polymer ?
#
loop_
_entity_poly.entity_id
_entity_poly.type
_entity_poly.pdbx_seq_one_letter_code
_entity_poly.pdbx_strand_id
1 'polypeptide(L)'
;VPKPDCKSGWIAYESSCFLFSKNQADWSGARDYCKAQGALLLKIKDNDKEWDFLNTRTIPTPYWVGLTDQTTGRWRWADETPYIMNK
;
A
#
# COMPACT_ATOMS: atom_id res chain seq x y z
N VAL A 1 18.45 -4.14 9.89
CA VAL A 1 18.27 -3.70 8.48
C VAL A 1 18.39 -2.18 8.46
N PRO A 2 19.25 -1.58 7.61
CA PRO A 2 19.34 -0.13 7.50
C PRO A 2 17.99 0.46 7.07
N LYS A 3 17.58 1.56 7.68
CA LYS A 3 16.37 2.30 7.30
C LYS A 3 16.55 2.81 5.85
N PRO A 4 15.58 2.62 4.95
CA PRO A 4 15.70 3.10 3.58
C PRO A 4 15.71 4.63 3.55
N ASP A 5 16.44 5.19 2.59
CA ASP A 5 16.37 6.61 2.28
C ASP A 5 15.07 6.87 1.51
N CYS A 6 14.17 7.64 2.12
CA CYS A 6 12.84 7.90 1.56
C CYS A 6 12.73 9.36 1.14
N LYS A 7 12.00 9.60 0.04
CA LYS A 7 11.68 10.96 -0.43
C LYS A 7 11.02 11.77 0.67
N SER A 8 11.16 13.10 0.62
CA SER A 8 10.47 14.00 1.56
C SER A 8 8.97 13.74 1.59
N GLY A 9 8.39 13.68 2.79
CA GLY A 9 6.97 13.36 3.02
C GLY A 9 6.64 11.86 3.08
N TRP A 10 7.62 10.98 2.86
CA TRP A 10 7.46 9.53 3.02
C TRP A 10 7.97 9.05 4.37
N ILE A 11 7.35 8.01 4.90
CA ILE A 11 7.72 7.39 6.17
C ILE A 11 8.47 6.10 5.86
N ALA A 12 9.71 6.00 6.31
CA ALA A 12 10.47 4.76 6.24
C ALA A 12 10.09 3.82 7.39
N TYR A 13 9.69 2.60 7.05
CA TYR A 13 9.40 1.52 7.99
C TYR A 13 9.94 0.20 7.43
N GLU A 14 10.71 -0.53 8.25
CA GLU A 14 11.53 -1.68 7.83
C GLU A 14 12.35 -1.36 6.57
N SER A 15 12.14 -2.09 5.47
CA SER A 15 12.82 -1.93 4.18
C SER A 15 11.97 -1.17 3.15
N SER A 16 10.86 -0.55 3.56
CA SER A 16 9.89 0.10 2.68
C SER A 16 9.70 1.59 3.01
N CYS A 17 9.31 2.37 2.01
CA CYS A 17 8.86 3.75 2.16
C CYS A 17 7.34 3.81 1.95
N PHE A 18 6.62 4.48 2.86
CA PHE A 18 5.16 4.60 2.84
C PHE A 18 4.74 6.06 2.65
N LEU A 19 3.73 6.29 1.80
CA LEU A 19 3.06 7.57 1.63
C LEU A 19 1.58 7.40 1.94
N PHE A 20 1.08 8.18 2.89
CA PHE A 20 -0.34 8.21 3.24
C PHE A 20 -0.99 9.42 2.54
N SER A 21 -1.73 9.15 1.46
CA SER A 21 -2.38 10.19 0.67
C SER A 21 -3.46 10.91 1.49
N LYS A 22 -3.52 12.23 1.39
CA LYS A 22 -4.62 13.04 1.95
C LYS A 22 -5.81 13.20 0.99
N ASN A 23 -5.65 12.74 -0.25
CA ASN A 23 -6.66 12.88 -1.30
C ASN A 23 -7.67 11.73 -1.21
N GLN A 24 -8.96 12.06 -1.18
CA GLN A 24 -10.03 11.09 -1.34
C GLN A 24 -10.20 10.77 -2.83
N ALA A 25 -10.25 9.49 -3.15
CA ALA A 25 -10.43 8.99 -4.51
C ALA A 25 -11.07 7.60 -4.45
N ASP A 26 -11.61 7.14 -5.57
CA ASP A 26 -11.87 5.71 -5.76
C ASP A 26 -10.55 4.92 -5.90
N TRP A 27 -10.65 3.60 -5.99
CA TRP A 27 -9.48 2.73 -6.08
C TRP A 27 -8.61 3.06 -7.31
N SER A 28 -9.21 3.34 -8.46
CA SER A 28 -8.48 3.72 -9.68
C SER A 28 -7.72 5.04 -9.51
N GLY A 29 -8.35 6.07 -8.97
CA GLY A 29 -7.72 7.36 -8.72
C GLY A 29 -6.60 7.25 -7.68
N ALA A 30 -6.78 6.44 -6.64
CA ALA A 30 -5.73 6.17 -5.66
C ALA A 30 -4.52 5.44 -6.29
N ARG A 31 -4.77 4.45 -7.17
CA ARG A 31 -3.73 3.77 -7.95
C ARG A 31 -2.95 4.75 -8.82
N ASP A 32 -3.65 5.60 -9.55
CA ASP A 32 -3.03 6.53 -10.49
C ASP A 32 -2.23 7.62 -9.75
N TYR A 33 -2.72 8.06 -8.59
CA TYR A 33 -1.95 8.92 -7.69
C TYR A 33 -0.65 8.26 -7.21
N CYS A 34 -0.70 7.02 -6.72
CA CYS A 34 0.51 6.29 -6.31
C CYS A 34 1.52 6.16 -7.45
N LYS A 35 1.04 5.83 -8.66
CA LYS A 35 1.89 5.76 -9.87
C LYS A 35 2.55 7.09 -10.20
N ALA A 36 1.82 8.21 -10.09
CA ALA A 36 2.37 9.54 -10.30
C ALA A 36 3.49 9.91 -9.30
N GLN A 37 3.50 9.29 -8.11
CA GLN A 37 4.57 9.44 -7.12
C GLN A 37 5.77 8.48 -7.34
N GLY A 38 5.69 7.62 -8.37
CA GLY A 38 6.67 6.57 -8.65
C GLY A 38 6.54 5.38 -7.70
N ALA A 39 5.33 5.05 -7.27
CA ALA A 39 5.05 3.95 -6.34
C ALA A 39 3.79 3.17 -6.75
N LEU A 40 3.44 2.17 -5.95
CA LEU A 40 2.24 1.35 -6.08
C LEU A 40 1.35 1.51 -4.85
N LEU A 41 0.05 1.25 -5.01
CA LEU A 41 -0.81 1.06 -3.84
C LEU A 41 -0.26 -0.08 -2.98
N LEU A 42 -0.42 0.07 -1.66
CA LEU A 42 0.22 -0.80 -0.69
C LEU A 42 -0.16 -2.27 -0.89
N LYS A 43 0.86 -3.12 -1.03
CA LYS A 43 0.73 -4.56 -0.83
C LYS A 43 1.04 -4.87 0.63
N ILE A 44 0.03 -5.37 1.34
CA ILE A 44 0.20 -5.75 2.74
C ILE A 44 0.99 -7.06 2.77
N LYS A 45 2.07 -7.07 3.55
CA LYS A 45 2.84 -8.27 3.86
C LYS A 45 2.14 -9.04 4.97
N ASP A 46 2.28 -10.36 4.95
CA ASP A 46 1.83 -11.23 6.02
C ASP A 46 2.79 -11.11 7.23
N ASN A 47 2.71 -9.95 7.92
CA ASN A 47 3.59 -9.55 9.02
C ASN A 47 2.81 -8.68 10.02
N ASP A 48 2.62 -9.17 11.24
CA ASP A 48 1.92 -8.47 12.33
C ASP A 48 2.51 -7.09 12.63
N LYS A 49 3.83 -6.93 12.51
CA LYS A 49 4.48 -5.64 12.76
C LYS A 49 4.08 -4.57 11.75
N GLU A 50 3.94 -4.97 10.48
CA GLU A 50 3.46 -4.05 9.44
C GLU A 50 2.00 -3.68 9.70
N TRP A 51 1.16 -4.64 10.12
CA TRP A 51 -0.21 -4.39 10.52
C TRP A 51 -0.33 -3.38 11.68
N ASP A 52 0.44 -3.57 12.74
CA ASP A 52 0.48 -2.64 13.87
C ASP A 52 0.91 -1.24 13.44
N PHE A 53 1.99 -1.16 12.64
CA PHE A 53 2.45 0.11 12.09
C PHE A 53 1.37 0.81 11.27
N LEU A 54 0.68 0.10 10.38
CA LEU A 54 -0.38 0.66 9.56
C LEU A 54 -1.53 1.16 10.44
N ASN A 55 -1.99 0.36 11.41
CA ASN A 55 -3.07 0.72 12.32
C ASN A 55 -2.76 1.99 13.13
N THR A 56 -1.52 2.15 13.61
CA THR A 56 -1.12 3.39 14.34
C THR A 56 -1.13 4.65 13.46
N ARG A 57 -1.09 4.49 12.13
CA ARG A 57 -1.01 5.60 11.17
C ARG A 57 -2.33 5.92 10.48
N THR A 58 -3.18 4.92 10.28
CA THR A 58 -4.38 5.05 9.47
C THR A 58 -5.63 5.27 10.30
N ILE A 59 -5.76 4.62 11.46
CA ILE A 59 -6.98 4.70 12.29
C ILE A 59 -7.23 6.15 12.75
N PRO A 60 -8.47 6.66 12.64
CA PRO A 60 -9.71 5.98 12.25
C PRO A 60 -10.06 6.04 10.76
N THR A 61 -9.14 6.53 9.91
CA THR A 61 -9.39 6.79 8.49
C THR A 61 -9.12 5.54 7.65
N PRO A 62 -10.06 5.11 6.79
CA PRO A 62 -9.82 4.02 5.86
C PRO A 62 -8.92 4.47 4.68
N TYR A 63 -8.08 3.56 4.20
CA TYR A 63 -7.20 3.78 3.04
C TYR A 63 -7.35 2.64 2.03
N TRP A 64 -7.16 2.97 0.75
CA TRP A 64 -7.06 1.96 -0.30
C TRP A 64 -5.73 1.20 -0.22
N VAL A 65 -5.81 -0.10 -0.48
CA VAL A 65 -4.65 -0.98 -0.67
C VAL A 65 -4.63 -1.50 -2.11
N GLY A 66 -3.52 -2.11 -2.51
CA GLY A 66 -3.29 -2.53 -3.88
C GLY A 66 -4.06 -3.76 -4.33
N LEU A 67 -4.81 -4.42 -3.43
CA LEU A 67 -5.57 -5.63 -3.74
C LEU A 67 -6.83 -5.27 -4.54
N THR A 68 -7.00 -5.87 -5.71
CA THR A 68 -8.17 -5.68 -6.58
C THR A 68 -8.48 -6.93 -7.39
N ASP A 69 -9.74 -7.15 -7.73
CA ASP A 69 -10.19 -8.13 -8.71
C ASP A 69 -10.72 -7.49 -10.01
N GLN A 70 -10.85 -6.16 -10.04
CA GLN A 70 -11.52 -5.41 -11.12
C GLN A 70 -10.81 -5.51 -12.48
N THR A 71 -9.52 -5.82 -12.49
CA THR A 71 -8.72 -5.84 -13.73
C THR A 71 -8.82 -7.16 -14.50
N THR A 72 -8.93 -8.28 -13.79
CA THR A 72 -8.86 -9.63 -14.41
C THR A 72 -9.99 -10.56 -13.98
N GLY A 73 -10.90 -10.10 -13.12
CA GLY A 73 -11.88 -10.95 -12.43
C GLY A 73 -11.23 -11.90 -11.40
N ARG A 74 -9.94 -11.73 -11.11
CA ARG A 74 -9.17 -12.50 -10.13
C ARG A 74 -8.40 -11.54 -9.24
N TRP A 75 -8.37 -11.83 -7.95
CA TRP A 75 -7.65 -11.05 -6.95
C TRP A 75 -6.14 -10.99 -7.26
N ARG A 76 -5.65 -9.76 -7.41
CA ARG A 76 -4.23 -9.43 -7.66
C ARG A 76 -3.85 -8.17 -6.91
N TRP A 77 -2.57 -8.05 -6.60
CA TRP A 77 -1.98 -6.84 -6.06
C TRP A 77 -1.62 -5.85 -7.19
N ALA A 78 -1.39 -4.59 -6.83
CA ALA A 78 -1.01 -3.54 -7.77
C ALA A 78 0.37 -3.76 -8.44
N ASP A 79 1.19 -4.67 -7.91
CA ASP A 79 2.44 -5.16 -8.51
C ASP A 79 2.22 -6.35 -9.47
N GLU A 80 0.97 -6.61 -9.84
CA GLU A 80 0.50 -7.69 -10.72
C GLU A 80 0.62 -9.11 -10.15
N THR A 81 1.16 -9.25 -8.94
CA THR A 81 1.26 -10.56 -8.28
C THR A 81 -0.12 -11.08 -7.89
N PRO A 82 -0.38 -12.40 -8.05
CA PRO A 82 -1.63 -12.99 -7.64
C PRO A 82 -1.79 -12.91 -6.11
N TYR A 83 -3.01 -12.72 -5.65
CA TYR A 83 -3.31 -12.92 -4.24
C TYR A 83 -3.33 -14.41 -3.92
N ILE A 84 -2.53 -14.82 -2.93
CA ILE A 84 -2.48 -16.20 -2.45
C ILE A 84 -3.07 -16.18 -1.04
N MET A 85 -4.25 -16.78 -0.87
CA MET A 85 -4.79 -17.07 0.45
C MET A 85 -3.98 -18.21 1.06
N ASN A 86 -3.08 -17.89 1.98
CA ASN A 86 -2.50 -18.90 2.85
C ASN A 86 -3.56 -19.26 3.91
N LYS A 87 -3.92 -20.54 3.98
CA LYS A 87 -4.82 -21.08 5.00
C LYS A 87 -4.10 -21.21 6.34
#